data_AF-A0A958YKN0-F1
#
_entry.id   AF-A0A958YKN0-F1
#
_cell.length_a   1.000
_cell.length_b   1.000
_cell.length_c   1.000
_cell.angle_alpha   90.00
_cell.angle_beta   90.00
_cell.angle_gamma   90.00
#
_symmetry.space_group_name_H-M   'P 1'
#
loop_
_entity.id
_entity.type
_entity.pdbx_description
1 polymer ?
#
loop_
_entity_poly.entity_id
_entity_poly.type
_entity_poly.pdbx_seq_one_letter_code
_entity_poly.pdbx_strand_id
1 'polypeptide(L)' 'MLFNKVTKEHILKAIKDLDSKSYPSGFRPSTTYDVLYNGKTYPPPAIMAYAYFHAEGKDVEPN' A
#
# COMPACT_ATOMS: atom_id res chain seq x y z
N MET A 1 12.71 -4.79 11.43
CA MET A 1 12.35 -4.33 10.06
C MET A 1 10.95 -3.77 10.10
N LEU A 2 10.69 -2.61 9.47
CA LEU A 2 9.40 -1.91 9.52
C LEU A 2 8.22 -2.78 9.04
N PHE A 3 8.43 -3.67 8.08
CA PHE A 3 7.35 -4.46 7.46
C PHE A 3 7.31 -5.94 7.89
N ASN A 4 7.91 -6.29 9.04
CA ASN A 4 8.01 -7.67 9.50
C ASN A 4 6.65 -8.34 9.80
N LYS A 5 5.62 -7.55 10.15
CA LYS A 5 4.26 -8.05 10.40
C LYS A 5 3.34 -7.99 9.17
N VAL A 6 3.84 -7.49 8.04
CA VAL A 6 3.05 -7.42 6.80
C VAL A 6 2.89 -8.82 6.22
N THR A 7 1.65 -9.26 6.06
CA THR A 7 1.30 -10.55 5.45
C THR A 7 0.63 -10.31 4.09
N LYS A 8 0.45 -11.38 3.33
CA LYS A 8 -0.31 -11.36 2.09
C LYS A 8 -1.74 -10.82 2.30
N GLU A 9 -2.40 -11.12 3.41
CA GLU A 9 -3.74 -10.59 3.68
C GLU A 9 -3.73 -9.06 3.84
N HIS A 10 -2.70 -8.51 4.50
CA HIS A 10 -2.55 -7.06 4.64
C HIS A 10 -2.37 -6.36 3.29
N ILE A 11 -1.63 -6.98 2.36
CA ILE A 11 -1.45 -6.47 0.99
C ILE A 11 -2.77 -6.49 0.21
N LEU A 12 -3.55 -7.58 0.30
CA LEU A 12 -4.84 -7.66 -0.37
C LEU A 12 -5.85 -6.64 0.18
N LYS A 13 -5.85 -6.43 1.51
CA LYS A 13 -6.65 -5.36 2.13
C LYS A 13 -6.18 -3.98 1.68
N ALA A 14 -4.89 -3.75 1.56
CA ALA A 14 -4.31 -2.51 1.09
C ALA A 14 -4.74 -2.18 -0.35
N ILE A 15 -4.72 -3.15 -1.25
CA ILE A 15 -5.21 -2.97 -2.63
C ILE A 15 -6.70 -2.63 -2.66
N LYS A 16 -7.51 -3.29 -1.83
CA LYS A 16 -8.94 -2.97 -1.70
C LYS A 16 -9.19 -1.57 -1.14
N ASP A 17 -8.37 -1.15 -0.17
CA ASP A 17 -8.41 0.20 0.37
C ASP A 17 -7.98 1.24 -0.68
N LEU A 18 -6.98 0.96 -1.52
CA LEU A 18 -6.62 1.81 -2.66
C LEU A 18 -7.72 1.93 -3.73
N ASP A 19 -8.55 0.89 -3.88
CA ASP A 19 -9.71 0.94 -4.78
C ASP A 19 -10.89 1.72 -4.17
N SER A 20 -11.05 1.71 -2.84
CA SER A 20 -12.21 2.31 -2.15
C SER A 20 -11.93 3.70 -1.56
N LYS A 21 -10.67 3.99 -1.21
CA LYS A 21 -10.19 5.25 -0.66
C LYS A 21 -9.24 5.91 -1.65
N SER A 22 -9.17 7.24 -1.62
CA SER A 22 -8.12 7.98 -2.32
C SER A 22 -6.74 7.62 -1.80
N TYR A 23 -5.72 7.84 -2.64
CA TYR A 23 -4.31 7.62 -2.33
C TYR A 23 -3.91 8.11 -0.92
N PRO A 24 -3.05 7.36 -0.21
CA PRO A 24 -2.58 7.77 1.11
C PRO A 24 -1.80 9.08 0.96
N SER A 25 -2.14 10.07 1.79
CA SER A 25 -1.59 11.42 1.72
C SER A 25 -0.07 11.40 1.70
N GLY A 26 0.53 12.02 0.68
CA GLY A 26 1.99 12.13 0.52
C GLY A 26 2.64 11.02 -0.30
N PHE A 27 1.96 9.91 -0.59
CA PHE A 27 2.53 8.86 -1.46
C PHE A 27 2.41 9.24 -2.93
N ARG A 28 3.55 9.30 -3.60
CA ARG A 28 3.63 9.58 -5.04
C ARG A 28 3.22 8.35 -5.87
N PRO A 29 2.77 8.56 -7.13
CA PRO A 29 2.66 7.47 -8.10
C PRO A 29 4.02 6.78 -8.28
N SER A 30 4.00 5.52 -8.71
CA SER A 30 5.24 4.80 -8.95
C SER A 30 6.02 5.48 -10.08
N THR A 31 7.34 5.49 -9.96
CA THR A 31 8.23 6.09 -10.96
C THR A 31 8.96 5.03 -11.80
N THR A 32 9.02 3.78 -11.32
CA THR A 32 9.84 2.72 -11.94
C THR A 32 9.06 1.46 -12.26
N TYR A 33 8.15 1.04 -11.37
CA TYR A 33 7.37 -0.17 -11.57
C TYR A 33 6.05 -0.11 -10.81
N ASP A 34 5.03 -0.73 -11.40
CA ASP A 34 3.70 -0.90 -10.81
C ASP A 34 3.42 -2.37 -10.50
N VAL A 35 2.54 -2.60 -9.53
CA VAL A 35 1.96 -3.91 -9.25
C VAL A 35 0.67 -4.05 -10.06
N LEU A 36 0.64 -5.01 -10.97
CA LEU A 36 -0.57 -5.38 -11.71
C LEU A 36 -1.41 -6.35 -10.88
N TYR A 37 -2.62 -5.95 -10.53
CA TYR A 37 -3.59 -6.82 -9.86
C TYR A 37 -4.98 -6.62 -10.45
N ASN A 38 -5.62 -7.72 -10.86
CA ASN A 38 -6.98 -7.72 -11.43
C ASN A 38 -7.20 -6.71 -12.58
N GLY A 39 -6.18 -6.52 -13.43
CA GLY A 39 -6.24 -5.61 -14.59
C GLY A 39 -5.98 -4.13 -14.27
N LYS A 40 -5.73 -3.78 -13.01
CA LYS A 40 -5.36 -2.42 -12.57
C LYS A 40 -3.92 -2.38 -12.06
N THR A 41 -3.25 -1.26 -12.27
CA THR A 41 -1.91 -1.00 -11.76
C THR A 41 -1.96 -0.21 -10.46
N TYR A 42 -1.16 -0.63 -9.48
CA TYR A 42 -1.09 -0.01 -8.17
C TYR A 42 0.37 0.29 -7.83
N PRO A 43 0.67 1.49 -7.32
CA PRO A 43 2.04 1.83 -6.99
C PRO A 43 2.49 1.09 -5.71
N PRO A 44 3.62 0.34 -5.76
CA PRO A 44 4.12 -0.43 -4.63
C PRO A 44 4.25 0.38 -3.31
N PRO A 45 4.72 1.65 -3.32
CA PRO A 45 4.81 2.44 -2.10
C PRO A 45 3.47 2.64 -1.40
N ALA A 46 2.40 2.89 -2.17
CA ALA A 46 1.07 3.10 -1.61
C ALA A 46 0.46 1.81 -1.05
N ILE A 47 0.71 0.67 -1.72
CA ILE A 47 0.28 -0.65 -1.23
C ILE A 47 0.96 -0.93 0.11
N MET A 48 2.27 -0.68 0.20
CA MET A 48 3.03 -0.94 1.43
C MET A 48 2.62 -0.03 2.59
N ALA A 49 2.27 1.23 2.33
CA ALA A 49 1.76 2.15 3.33
C ALA A 49 0.48 1.62 3.99
N TYR A 50 -0.51 1.24 3.18
CA TYR A 50 -1.75 0.66 3.70
C TYR A 50 -1.53 -0.72 4.32
N ALA A 51 -0.67 -1.55 3.74
CA ALA A 51 -0.41 -2.87 4.29
C ALA A 51 0.23 -2.78 5.68
N TYR A 52 1.11 -1.80 5.90
CA TYR A 52 1.66 -1.51 7.22
C TYR A 52 0.59 -0.96 8.18
N PHE A 53 -0.28 -0.06 7.72
CA PHE A 53 -1.41 0.41 8.52
C PHE A 53 -2.31 -0.75 8.98
N HIS A 54 -2.61 -1.70 8.11
CA HIS A 54 -3.39 -2.90 8.47
C HIS A 54 -2.64 -3.85 9.41
N ALA A 55 -1.31 -3.87 9.39
CA ALA A 55 -0.48 -4.76 10.20
C ALA A 55 -0.16 -4.21 11.60
N GLU A 56 0.08 -2.90 11.71
CA GLU A 56 0.55 -2.23 12.94
C GLU A 56 -0.43 -1.18 13.48
N GLY A 57 -1.47 -0.83 12.71
CA GLY A 57 -2.47 0.18 13.10
C GLY A 57 -1.93 1.61 13.09
N LYS A 58 -0.80 1.86 12.44
CA LYS A 58 -0.13 3.17 12.38
C LYS A 58 0.05 3.62 10.94
N ASP A 59 -0.11 4.92 10.71
CA ASP A 59 0.20 5.52 9.42
C ASP A 59 1.73 5.59 9.21
N VAL A 60 2.15 5.42 7.95
CA VAL A 60 3.53 5.66 7.53
C VAL A 60 3.55 7.00 6.82
N GLU A 61 4.32 7.94 7.32
CA GLU A 61 4.60 9.17 6.58
C GLU A 61 5.76 8.93 5.62
N PRO A 62 5.65 9.37 4.35
CA PRO A 62 6.78 9.38 3.44
C PRO A 62 7.80 10.43 3.92
N ASN A 63 9.06 10.03 3.97
CA ASN A 63 10.22 10.91 4.25
C ASN A 63 10.57 11.81 3.06
#